data_AF-A0A4P2R0X2-F1
#
_entry.id   AF-A0A4P2R0X2-F1
#
_cell.length_a   1.000
_cell.length_b   1.000
_cell.length_c   1.000
_cell.angle_alpha   90.00
_cell.angle_beta   90.00
_cell.angle_gamma   90.00
#
_symmetry.space_group_name_H-M   'P 1'
#
loop_
_entity.id
_entity.type
_entity.pdbx_description
1 polymer ?
#
loop_
_entity_poly.entity_id
_entity_poly.type
_entity_poly.pdbx_seq_one_letter_code
_entity_poly.pdbx_strand_id
1 'polypeptide(L)'
;MSRLAVSWLSSLAVLAAGCHPGGGSRNDDGFPARLARGCRSEPDCLVLELEARARVDQCASFCEGAEADLRAASALVARYRHEREARQARIEAQRQADEAAEAERRRAELEAAEEARRQEEAAHAAELELAASELACAQQGDAAACDALLRHLAGAAPRDERAAQVRASLVKGRRLIAEREAAMAAEEQREAEGAPAPARRGGGPSAPARPRPASEGRVCCCDGTLSPTCTYVKRGCCSHHGGVCACP
;
A
#
# COMPACT_ATOMS: atom_id res chain seq x y z
N MET A 1 27.58 15.62 21.28
CA MET A 1 28.97 16.10 21.05
C MET A 1 29.81 15.73 22.25
N SER A 2 30.46 14.56 22.24
CA SER A 2 31.27 14.08 23.36
C SER A 2 32.67 13.79 22.82
N ARG A 3 33.63 14.67 23.18
CA ARG A 3 35.04 14.51 22.84
C ARG A 3 35.68 13.63 23.92
N LEU A 4 36.07 12.41 23.57
CA LEU A 4 36.92 11.58 24.42
C LEU A 4 38.37 11.72 23.95
N ALA A 5 39.16 12.40 24.79
CA ALA A 5 40.61 12.50 24.67
C ALA A 5 41.24 11.20 25.18
N VAL A 6 42.00 10.51 24.32
CA VAL A 6 42.81 9.36 24.72
C VAL A 6 44.27 9.77 24.59
N SER A 7 44.86 10.07 25.75
CA SER A 7 46.28 10.29 25.97
C SER A 7 46.94 8.92 26.19
N TRP A 8 47.82 8.49 25.29
CA TRP A 8 48.66 7.31 25.49
C TRP A 8 50.12 7.72 25.58
N LEU A 9 50.51 7.94 26.83
CA LEU A 9 51.79 7.62 27.47
C LEU A 9 52.93 7.16 26.56
N SER A 10 53.83 8.11 26.31
CA SER A 10 55.26 7.89 26.25
C SER A 10 55.73 7.16 27.51
N SER A 11 56.45 6.03 27.39
CA SER A 11 57.55 5.63 28.30
C SER A 11 58.02 4.19 28.04
N LEU A 12 59.30 4.07 27.67
CA LEU A 12 60.31 3.09 28.12
C LEU A 12 61.17 2.58 26.95
N ALA A 13 62.14 3.40 26.59
CA ALA A 13 63.34 2.97 25.88
C ALA A 13 64.21 2.17 26.85
N VAL A 14 64.21 0.85 26.71
CA VAL A 14 65.17 -0.04 27.39
C VAL A 14 66.43 -0.11 26.52
N LEU A 15 67.48 0.57 26.96
CA LEU A 15 68.84 0.46 26.43
C LEU A 15 69.47 -0.85 26.94
N ALA A 16 69.38 -1.91 26.13
CA ALA A 16 70.16 -3.12 26.32
C ALA A 16 71.47 -3.01 25.54
N ALA A 17 72.56 -2.69 26.24
CA ALA A 17 73.93 -2.81 25.72
C ALA A 17 74.38 -4.27 25.85
N GLY A 18 74.22 -5.04 24.78
CA GLY A 18 74.69 -6.43 24.66
C GLY A 18 75.97 -6.51 23.82
N CYS A 19 76.93 -7.29 24.32
CA CYS A 19 78.26 -7.52 23.76
C CYS A 19 78.26 -7.89 22.27
N HIS A 20 79.12 -7.22 21.49
CA HIS A 20 79.35 -7.49 20.07
C HIS A 20 80.45 -8.56 19.94
N PRO A 21 80.15 -9.81 19.53
CA PRO A 21 81.20 -10.77 19.23
C PRO A 21 81.87 -10.34 17.91
N GLY A 22 83.00 -9.66 18.03
CA GLY A 22 83.91 -9.46 16.91
C GLY A 22 84.47 -10.80 16.45
N GLY A 23 84.30 -11.12 15.16
CA GLY A 23 84.87 -12.36 14.63
C GLY A 23 84.38 -12.75 13.23
N GLY A 24 84.69 -11.91 12.24
CA GLY A 24 84.62 -12.28 10.81
C GLY A 24 83.45 -11.64 10.09
N SER A 25 83.76 -10.66 9.23
CA SER A 25 82.85 -10.15 8.20
C SER A 25 82.56 -11.27 7.19
N ARG A 26 81.74 -12.24 7.58
CA ARG A 26 80.95 -13.04 6.63
C ARG A 26 80.13 -12.03 5.85
N ASN A 27 80.34 -11.98 4.54
CA ASN A 27 79.68 -11.09 3.59
C ASN A 27 78.20 -10.88 3.99
N ASP A 28 77.91 -9.74 4.63
CA ASP A 28 76.53 -9.32 4.86
C ASP A 28 75.99 -8.92 3.50
N ASP A 29 75.25 -9.83 2.88
CA ASP A 29 74.55 -9.63 1.61
C ASP A 29 73.43 -8.58 1.72
N GLY A 30 73.28 -7.96 2.90
CA GLY A 30 72.30 -6.94 3.20
C GLY A 30 70.90 -7.52 3.34
N PHE A 31 70.74 -8.85 3.39
CA PHE A 31 69.44 -9.50 3.52
C PHE A 31 68.73 -9.08 4.81
N PRO A 32 69.35 -9.09 6.00
CA PRO A 32 68.69 -8.64 7.23
C PRO A 32 68.21 -7.18 7.14
N ALA A 33 68.99 -6.32 6.47
CA ALA A 33 68.60 -4.93 6.25
C ALA A 33 67.41 -4.81 5.26
N ARG A 34 67.33 -5.64 4.23
CA ARG A 34 66.16 -5.71 3.33
C ARG A 34 64.93 -6.23 4.06
N LEU A 35 65.08 -7.30 4.84
CA LEU A 35 64.01 -7.88 5.64
C LEU A 35 63.46 -6.88 6.66
N ALA A 36 64.35 -6.13 7.34
CA ALA A 36 63.97 -5.07 8.27
C ALA A 36 63.24 -3.89 7.59
N ARG A 37 63.60 -3.55 6.34
CA ARG A 37 62.84 -2.57 5.54
C ARG A 37 61.46 -3.09 5.15
N GLY A 38 61.25 -4.41 5.17
CA GLY A 38 60.03 -5.07 4.74
C GLY A 38 59.85 -5.07 3.22
N CYS A 39 58.72 -5.59 2.78
CA CYS A 39 58.30 -5.64 1.38
C CYS A 39 57.21 -4.61 1.09
N ARG A 40 57.11 -4.15 -0.17
CA ARG A 40 56.10 -3.18 -0.62
C ARG A 40 54.91 -3.83 -1.33
N SER A 41 55.10 -5.06 -1.81
CA SER A 41 54.10 -5.83 -2.52
C SER A 41 54.22 -7.31 -2.16
N GLU A 42 53.16 -8.10 -2.39
CA GLU A 42 53.21 -9.56 -2.17
C GLU A 42 54.33 -10.25 -2.95
N PRO A 43 54.56 -9.95 -4.25
CA PRO A 43 55.71 -10.51 -4.97
C PRO A 43 57.04 -10.19 -4.29
N ASP A 44 57.23 -8.96 -3.79
CA ASP A 44 58.46 -8.61 -3.07
C ASP A 44 58.61 -9.42 -1.77
N CYS A 45 57.51 -9.65 -1.03
CA CYS A 45 57.52 -10.48 0.17
C CYS A 45 57.87 -11.93 -0.16
N LEU A 46 57.35 -12.46 -1.26
CA LEU A 46 57.63 -13.82 -1.74
C LEU A 46 59.09 -13.98 -2.17
N VAL A 47 59.68 -12.95 -2.80
CA VAL A 47 61.11 -12.95 -3.12
C VAL A 47 61.96 -13.00 -1.83
N LEU A 48 61.62 -12.21 -0.82
CA LEU A 48 62.31 -12.26 0.49
C LEU A 48 62.16 -13.62 1.17
N GLU A 49 60.99 -14.26 1.09
CA GLU A 49 60.76 -15.60 1.62
C GLU A 49 61.58 -16.68 0.88
N LEU A 50 61.64 -16.61 -0.45
CA LEU A 50 62.45 -17.51 -1.27
C LEU A 50 63.95 -17.35 -0.98
N GLU A 51 64.43 -16.12 -0.85
CA GLU A 51 65.82 -15.82 -0.47
C GLU A 51 66.13 -16.33 0.95
N ALA A 52 65.23 -16.11 1.93
CA ALA A 52 65.39 -16.62 3.29
C ALA A 52 65.46 -18.16 3.31
N ARG A 53 64.61 -18.81 2.51
CA ARG A 53 64.61 -20.27 2.37
C ARG A 53 65.92 -20.79 1.78
N ALA A 54 66.43 -20.17 0.73
CA ALA A 54 67.71 -20.54 0.14
C ALA A 54 68.88 -20.41 1.14
N ARG A 55 68.81 -19.43 2.06
CA ARG A 55 69.80 -19.28 3.15
C ARG A 55 69.72 -20.40 4.18
N VAL A 56 68.51 -20.86 4.51
CA VAL A 56 68.31 -22.05 5.36
C VAL A 56 68.88 -23.29 4.66
N ASP A 57 68.59 -23.48 3.37
CA ASP A 57 69.04 -24.65 2.60
C ASP A 57 70.57 -24.72 2.44
N GLN A 58 71.26 -23.58 2.39
CA GLN A 58 72.73 -23.48 2.29
C GLN A 58 73.45 -23.61 3.63
N CYS A 59 72.73 -23.62 4.75
CA CYS A 59 73.33 -23.62 6.07
C CYS A 59 73.74 -25.05 6.50
N ALA A 60 75.03 -25.25 6.78
CA ALA A 60 75.58 -26.56 7.12
C ALA A 60 75.55 -26.90 8.63
N SER A 61 75.58 -25.89 9.52
CA SER A 61 75.45 -26.05 10.99
C SER A 61 75.13 -24.71 11.66
N PHE A 62 74.40 -24.75 12.78
CA PHE A 62 73.95 -23.57 13.57
C PHE A 62 73.17 -22.52 12.75
N CYS A 63 71.97 -22.90 12.31
CA CYS A 63 71.13 -22.14 11.37
C CYS A 63 70.09 -21.21 12.01
N GLU A 64 70.18 -20.96 13.32
CA GLU A 64 69.15 -20.22 14.07
C GLU A 64 68.84 -18.83 13.47
N GLY A 65 69.86 -18.13 12.97
CA GLY A 65 69.68 -16.84 12.28
C GLY A 65 68.91 -16.96 10.96
N ALA A 66 69.26 -17.94 10.11
CA ALA A 66 68.59 -18.16 8.83
C ALA A 66 67.14 -18.63 9.02
N GLU A 67 66.88 -19.45 10.04
CA GLU A 67 65.50 -19.85 10.39
C GLU A 67 64.68 -18.69 10.94
N ALA A 68 65.30 -17.80 11.74
CA ALA A 68 64.65 -16.58 12.21
C ALA A 68 64.29 -15.64 11.05
N ASP A 69 65.21 -15.47 10.11
CA ASP A 69 65.01 -14.73 8.86
C ASP A 69 63.83 -15.30 8.05
N LEU A 70 63.77 -16.63 7.87
CA LEU A 70 62.66 -17.30 7.18
C LEU A 70 61.32 -17.10 7.90
N ARG A 71 61.27 -17.29 9.22
CA ARG A 71 60.04 -17.05 10.01
C ARG A 71 59.54 -15.60 9.85
N ALA A 72 60.45 -14.63 9.88
CA ALA A 72 60.11 -13.23 9.69
C ALA A 72 59.63 -12.93 8.27
N ALA A 73 60.28 -13.49 7.23
CA ALA A 73 59.85 -13.32 5.84
C ALA A 73 58.47 -13.96 5.58
N SER A 74 58.23 -15.18 6.05
CA SER A 74 56.92 -15.84 5.97
C SER A 74 55.83 -15.06 6.70
N ALA A 75 56.14 -14.45 7.85
CA ALA A 75 55.19 -13.59 8.57
C ALA A 75 54.80 -12.33 7.75
N LEU A 76 55.73 -11.75 6.98
CA LEU A 76 55.42 -10.63 6.08
C LEU A 76 54.45 -11.06 4.96
N VAL A 77 54.68 -12.22 4.34
CA VAL A 77 53.78 -12.78 3.31
C VAL A 77 52.38 -13.04 3.87
N ALA A 78 52.30 -13.67 5.04
CA ALA A 78 51.03 -13.96 5.70
C ALA A 78 50.24 -12.68 6.01
N ARG A 79 50.91 -11.63 6.54
CA ARG A 79 50.29 -10.34 6.80
C ARG A 79 49.71 -9.72 5.52
N TYR A 80 50.48 -9.71 4.43
CA TYR A 80 50.02 -9.13 3.17
C TYR A 80 48.81 -9.88 2.59
N ARG A 81 48.80 -11.21 2.66
CA ARG A 81 47.65 -12.02 2.23
C ARG A 81 46.40 -11.72 3.04
N HIS A 82 46.53 -11.63 4.37
CA HIS A 82 45.41 -11.26 5.24
C HIS A 82 44.89 -9.85 4.96
N GLU A 83 45.76 -8.87 4.73
CA GLU A 83 45.36 -7.51 4.37
C GLU A 83 44.60 -7.48 3.03
N ARG A 84 45.08 -8.24 2.03
CA ARG A 84 44.42 -8.37 0.72
C ARG A 84 43.04 -9.00 0.84
N GLU A 85 42.93 -10.11 1.58
CA GLU A 85 41.66 -10.80 1.83
C GLU A 85 40.68 -9.88 2.58
N ALA A 86 41.15 -9.19 3.62
CA ALA A 86 40.33 -8.23 4.35
C ALA A 86 39.85 -7.07 3.45
N ARG A 87 40.70 -6.58 2.55
CA ARG A 87 40.31 -5.55 1.58
C ARG A 87 39.27 -6.09 0.59
N GLN A 88 39.46 -7.29 0.08
CA GLN A 88 38.52 -7.93 -0.84
C GLN A 88 37.16 -8.14 -0.18
N ALA A 89 37.14 -8.67 1.05
CA ALA A 89 35.93 -8.86 1.83
C ALA A 89 35.19 -7.54 2.07
N ARG A 90 35.91 -6.43 2.32
CA ARG A 90 35.29 -5.09 2.45
C ARG A 90 34.65 -4.61 1.15
N ILE A 91 35.32 -4.83 0.01
CA ILE A 91 34.77 -4.46 -1.31
C ILE A 91 33.50 -5.26 -1.61
N GLU A 92 33.50 -6.55 -1.33
CA GLU A 92 32.33 -7.42 -1.54
C GLU A 92 31.18 -7.06 -0.60
N ALA A 93 31.46 -6.83 0.68
CA ALA A 93 30.45 -6.36 1.63
C ALA A 93 29.85 -5.01 1.22
N GLN A 94 30.66 -4.09 0.70
CA GLN A 94 30.16 -2.81 0.18
C GLN A 94 29.25 -3.01 -1.04
N ARG A 95 29.64 -3.86 -1.99
CA ARG A 95 28.79 -4.17 -3.15
C ARG A 95 27.45 -4.76 -2.74
N GLN A 96 27.44 -5.70 -1.81
CA GLN A 96 26.20 -6.30 -1.29
C GLN A 96 25.32 -5.26 -0.60
N ALA A 97 25.92 -4.33 0.16
CA ALA A 97 25.17 -3.24 0.78
C ALA A 97 24.56 -2.28 -0.26
N ASP A 98 25.32 -1.94 -1.31
CA ASP A 98 24.85 -1.06 -2.39
C ASP A 98 23.72 -1.73 -3.20
N GLU A 99 23.86 -3.02 -3.52
CA GLU A 99 22.84 -3.82 -4.20
C GLU A 99 21.55 -3.94 -3.35
N ALA A 100 21.68 -4.17 -2.04
CA ALA A 100 20.54 -4.20 -1.14
C ALA A 100 19.84 -2.84 -1.05
N ALA A 101 20.60 -1.75 -0.95
CA ALA A 101 20.04 -0.40 -0.93
C ALA A 101 19.36 -0.03 -2.25
N GLU A 102 19.89 -0.46 -3.40
CA GLU A 102 19.23 -0.28 -4.69
C GLU A 102 17.94 -1.10 -4.80
N ALA A 103 17.96 -2.35 -4.35
CA ALA A 103 16.76 -3.19 -4.32
C ALA A 103 15.65 -2.60 -3.45
N GLU A 104 16.00 -2.02 -2.29
CA GLU A 104 15.05 -1.32 -1.42
C GLU A 104 14.47 -0.07 -2.10
N ARG A 105 15.32 0.75 -2.74
CA ARG A 105 14.86 1.92 -3.50
C ARG A 105 13.89 1.54 -4.61
N ARG A 106 14.18 0.47 -5.37
CA ARG A 106 13.28 -0.03 -6.43
C ARG A 106 11.95 -0.52 -5.88
N ARG A 107 11.92 -1.16 -4.71
CA ARG A 107 10.68 -1.57 -4.05
C ARG A 107 9.84 -0.36 -3.64
N ALA A 108 10.47 0.63 -3.01
CA ALA A 108 9.79 1.86 -2.61
C ALA A 108 9.22 2.63 -3.81
N GLU A 109 9.96 2.68 -4.93
CA GLU A 109 9.49 3.31 -6.17
C GLU A 109 8.27 2.58 -6.76
N LEU A 110 8.29 1.24 -6.79
CA LEU A 110 7.15 0.45 -7.27
C LEU A 110 5.91 0.62 -6.38
N GLU A 111 6.08 0.65 -5.06
CA GLU A 111 5.00 0.89 -4.11
C GLU A 111 4.41 2.30 -4.29
N ALA A 112 5.24 3.32 -4.43
CA ALA A 112 4.80 4.69 -4.70
C ALA A 112 4.07 4.81 -6.06
N ALA A 113 4.55 4.12 -7.09
CA ALA A 113 3.90 4.10 -8.40
C ALA A 113 2.54 3.38 -8.35
N GLU A 114 2.42 2.30 -7.60
CA GLU A 114 1.13 1.63 -7.40
C GLU A 114 0.15 2.50 -6.62
N GLU A 115 0.60 3.18 -5.57
CA GLU A 115 -0.22 4.12 -4.82
C GLU A 115 -0.71 5.27 -5.71
N ALA A 116 0.19 5.86 -6.51
CA ALA A 116 -0.16 6.89 -7.48
C ALA A 116 -1.24 6.40 -8.46
N ARG A 117 -1.10 5.19 -9.01
CA ARG A 117 -2.11 4.60 -9.89
C ARG A 117 -3.46 4.43 -9.18
N ARG A 118 -3.47 3.96 -7.93
CA ARG A 118 -4.71 3.84 -7.15
C ARG A 118 -5.37 5.21 -6.90
N GLN A 119 -4.57 6.25 -6.67
CA GLN A 119 -5.07 7.61 -6.51
C GLN A 119 -5.68 8.16 -7.82
N GLU A 120 -5.03 7.91 -8.96
CA GLU A 120 -5.55 8.27 -10.29
C GLU A 120 -6.85 7.52 -10.61
N GLU A 121 -6.91 6.22 -10.36
CA GLU A 121 -8.12 5.40 -10.54
C GLU A 121 -9.27 5.89 -9.65
N ALA A 122 -8.97 6.22 -8.38
CA ALA A 122 -9.96 6.76 -7.45
C ALA A 122 -10.45 8.16 -7.88
N ALA A 123 -9.56 9.02 -8.36
CA ALA A 123 -9.92 10.34 -8.87
C ALA A 123 -10.82 10.22 -10.11
N HIS A 124 -10.48 9.33 -11.05
CA HIS A 124 -11.30 9.07 -12.22
C HIS A 124 -12.67 8.51 -11.86
N ALA A 125 -12.73 7.57 -10.90
CA ALA A 125 -14.00 7.04 -10.40
C ALA A 125 -14.89 8.15 -9.78
N ALA A 126 -14.30 9.04 -8.99
CA ALA A 126 -15.00 10.18 -8.42
C ALA A 126 -15.52 11.15 -9.50
N GLU A 127 -14.76 11.38 -10.58
CA GLU A 127 -15.21 12.19 -11.71
C GLU A 127 -16.40 11.56 -12.45
N LEU A 128 -16.40 10.24 -12.62
CA LEU A 128 -17.52 9.51 -13.23
C LEU A 128 -18.77 9.56 -12.34
N GLU A 129 -18.62 9.40 -11.02
CA GLU A 129 -19.72 9.53 -10.06
C GLU A 129 -20.32 10.94 -10.05
N LEU A 130 -19.47 11.97 -10.11
CA LEU A 130 -19.92 13.35 -10.23
C LEU A 130 -20.69 13.57 -11.54
N ALA A 131 -20.16 13.09 -12.67
CA ALA A 131 -20.84 13.19 -13.96
C ALA A 131 -22.19 12.45 -13.97
N ALA A 132 -22.29 11.28 -13.34
CA ALA A 132 -23.54 10.56 -13.16
C ALA A 132 -24.55 11.36 -12.32
N SER A 133 -24.09 11.99 -11.24
CA SER A 133 -24.90 12.86 -10.38
C SER A 133 -25.38 14.11 -11.12
N GLU A 134 -24.53 14.72 -11.96
CA GLU A 134 -24.91 15.82 -12.84
C GLU A 134 -26.06 15.41 -13.77
N LEU A 135 -25.94 14.25 -14.40
CA LEU A 135 -26.95 13.72 -15.31
C LEU A 135 -28.29 13.45 -14.59
N ALA A 136 -28.24 12.73 -13.46
CA ALA A 136 -29.43 12.37 -12.68
C ALA A 136 -30.16 13.61 -12.17
N CYS A 137 -29.44 14.58 -11.61
CA CYS A 137 -30.04 15.84 -11.18
C CYS A 137 -30.62 16.62 -12.38
N ALA A 138 -29.82 16.87 -13.41
CA ALA A 138 -30.21 17.77 -14.51
C ALA A 138 -31.28 17.20 -15.46
N GLN A 139 -31.38 15.87 -15.59
CA GLN A 139 -32.32 15.23 -16.50
C GLN A 139 -33.52 14.63 -15.79
N GLN A 140 -33.33 14.09 -14.59
CA GLN A 140 -34.39 13.34 -13.89
C GLN A 140 -34.97 14.12 -12.72
N GLY A 141 -34.33 15.22 -12.30
CA GLY A 141 -34.71 15.94 -11.08
C GLY A 141 -34.56 15.05 -9.84
N ASP A 142 -33.53 14.19 -9.80
CA ASP A 142 -33.26 13.37 -8.62
C ASP A 142 -32.74 14.25 -7.47
N ALA A 143 -33.49 14.32 -6.37
CA ALA A 143 -33.18 15.18 -5.23
C ALA A 143 -31.86 14.80 -4.55
N ALA A 144 -31.58 13.50 -4.38
CA ALA A 144 -30.36 13.03 -3.74
C ALA A 144 -29.12 13.35 -4.59
N ALA A 145 -29.22 13.20 -5.91
CA ALA A 145 -28.18 13.60 -6.85
C ALA A 145 -27.94 15.12 -6.79
N CYS A 146 -29.01 15.94 -6.77
CA CYS A 146 -28.88 17.39 -6.63
C CYS A 146 -28.22 17.80 -5.29
N ASP A 147 -28.52 17.11 -4.19
CA ASP A 147 -27.87 17.33 -2.90
C ASP A 147 -26.38 16.92 -2.89
N ALA A 148 -26.02 15.86 -3.63
CA ALA A 148 -24.63 15.50 -3.84
C ALA A 148 -23.86 16.62 -4.58
N LEU A 149 -24.45 17.19 -5.63
CA LEU A 149 -23.85 18.33 -6.37
C LEU A 149 -23.68 19.57 -5.48
N LEU A 150 -24.64 19.85 -4.59
CA LEU A 150 -24.53 20.95 -3.63
C LEU A 150 -23.36 20.77 -2.67
N ARG A 151 -23.18 19.56 -2.12
CA ARG A 151 -22.05 19.25 -1.25
C ARG A 151 -20.72 19.37 -1.99
N HIS A 152 -20.66 18.91 -3.24
CA HIS A 152 -19.49 19.07 -4.09
C HIS A 152 -19.15 20.57 -4.29
N LEU A 153 -20.14 21.40 -4.64
CA LEU A 153 -19.94 22.84 -4.81
C LEU A 153 -19.52 23.56 -3.52
N ALA A 154 -19.95 23.09 -2.35
CA ALA A 154 -19.53 23.65 -1.06
C ALA A 154 -18.05 23.38 -0.76
N GLY A 155 -17.49 22.28 -1.28
CA GLY A 155 -16.07 21.96 -1.17
C GLY A 155 -15.20 22.48 -2.32
N ALA A 156 -15.80 22.90 -3.44
CA ALA A 156 -15.07 23.33 -4.64
C ALA A 156 -14.38 24.69 -4.44
N ALA A 157 -13.20 24.84 -5.03
CA ALA A 157 -12.48 26.11 -5.02
C ALA A 157 -13.25 27.19 -5.81
N PRO A 158 -13.15 28.48 -5.44
CA PRO A 158 -13.90 29.56 -6.09
C PRO A 158 -13.67 29.70 -7.60
N ARG A 159 -12.54 29.21 -8.11
CA ARG A 159 -12.12 29.28 -9.52
C ARG A 159 -12.16 27.93 -10.23
N ASP A 160 -12.84 26.95 -9.67
CA ASP A 160 -13.04 25.67 -10.35
C ASP A 160 -13.89 25.87 -11.61
N GLU A 161 -13.31 25.56 -12.77
CA GLU A 161 -13.97 25.67 -14.08
C GLU A 161 -15.22 24.78 -14.16
N ARG A 162 -15.17 23.60 -13.53
CA ARG A 162 -16.26 22.63 -13.53
C ARG A 162 -17.42 23.03 -12.63
N ALA A 163 -17.16 23.86 -11.61
CA ALA A 163 -18.21 24.34 -10.71
C ALA A 163 -19.28 25.16 -11.43
N ALA A 164 -18.96 25.85 -12.54
CA ALA A 164 -19.96 26.56 -13.34
C ALA A 164 -20.94 25.60 -14.02
N GLN A 165 -20.43 24.50 -14.59
CA GLN A 165 -21.25 23.44 -15.19
C GLN A 165 -22.13 22.76 -14.13
N VAL A 166 -21.56 22.37 -12.99
CA VAL A 166 -22.30 21.73 -11.90
C VAL A 166 -23.43 22.62 -11.38
N ARG A 167 -23.19 23.95 -11.25
CA ARG A 167 -24.25 24.92 -10.90
C ARG A 167 -25.38 24.95 -11.92
N ALA A 168 -25.07 24.90 -13.21
CA ALA A 168 -26.09 24.88 -14.25
C ALA A 168 -26.96 23.60 -14.19
N SER A 169 -26.32 22.44 -14.02
CA SER A 169 -27.01 21.15 -13.82
C SER A 169 -27.93 21.18 -12.59
N LEU A 170 -27.46 21.75 -11.48
CA LEU A 170 -28.23 21.89 -10.25
C LEU A 170 -29.47 22.80 -10.42
N VAL A 171 -29.32 23.96 -11.06
CA VAL A 171 -30.43 24.87 -11.33
C VAL A 171 -31.50 24.18 -12.18
N LYS A 172 -31.07 23.45 -13.22
CA LYS A 172 -31.99 22.69 -14.07
C LYS A 172 -32.72 21.59 -13.29
N GLY A 173 -32.01 20.81 -12.47
CA GLY A 173 -32.62 19.74 -11.67
C GLY A 173 -33.62 20.24 -10.65
N ARG A 174 -33.29 21.33 -9.93
CA ARG A 174 -34.22 21.98 -8.98
C ARG A 174 -35.50 22.47 -9.64
N ARG A 175 -35.42 22.97 -10.88
CA ARG A 175 -36.60 23.34 -11.65
C ARG A 175 -37.48 22.13 -11.95
N LEU A 176 -36.90 21.01 -12.37
CA LEU A 176 -37.65 19.77 -12.63
C LEU A 176 -38.33 19.23 -11.36
N ILE A 177 -37.66 19.31 -10.20
CA ILE A 177 -38.24 18.93 -8.90
C ILE A 177 -39.45 19.80 -8.60
N ALA A 178 -39.30 21.14 -8.68
CA ALA A 178 -40.39 22.06 -8.42
C ALA A 178 -41.58 21.87 -9.39
N GLU A 179 -41.32 21.60 -10.67
CA GLU A 179 -42.36 21.29 -11.66
C GLU A 179 -43.13 20.01 -11.32
N ARG A 180 -42.44 18.96 -10.84
CA ARG A 180 -43.08 17.71 -10.39
C ARG A 180 -43.90 17.90 -9.13
N GLU A 181 -43.36 18.60 -8.13
CA GLU A 181 -44.08 18.91 -6.89
C GLU A 181 -45.33 19.73 -7.17
N ALA A 182 -45.24 20.73 -8.05
CA ALA A 182 -46.39 21.51 -8.49
C ALA A 182 -47.43 20.66 -9.24
N ALA A 183 -47.01 19.71 -10.08
CA ALA A 183 -47.91 18.79 -10.77
C ALA A 183 -48.63 17.85 -9.79
N MET A 184 -47.92 17.27 -8.81
CA MET A 184 -48.52 16.43 -7.77
C MET A 184 -49.50 17.22 -6.90
N ALA A 185 -49.14 18.44 -6.49
CA ALA A 185 -50.04 19.31 -5.72
C ALA A 185 -51.29 19.70 -6.50
N ALA A 186 -51.17 19.94 -7.82
CA ALA A 186 -52.31 20.23 -8.67
C ALA A 186 -53.22 19.00 -8.86
N GLU A 187 -52.66 17.79 -8.91
CA GLU A 187 -53.44 16.54 -8.93
C GLU A 187 -54.18 16.31 -7.62
N GLU A 188 -53.52 16.49 -6.47
CA GLU A 188 -54.13 16.40 -5.14
C GLU A 188 -55.29 17.40 -4.97
N GLN A 189 -55.14 18.64 -5.47
CA GLN A 189 -56.21 19.63 -5.48
C GLN A 189 -57.41 19.19 -6.33
N ARG A 190 -57.17 18.60 -7.51
CA ARG A 190 -58.24 18.09 -8.38
C ARG A 190 -58.97 16.91 -7.74
N GLU A 191 -58.26 16.02 -7.05
CA GLU A 191 -58.88 14.93 -6.30
C GLU A 191 -59.73 15.45 -5.12
N ALA A 192 -59.25 16.46 -4.42
CA ALA A 192 -59.99 17.11 -3.33
C ALA A 192 -61.27 17.81 -3.82
N GLU A 193 -61.22 18.50 -4.97
CA GLU A 193 -62.38 19.16 -5.58
C GLU A 193 -63.36 18.16 -6.24
N GLY A 194 -62.86 17.05 -6.77
CA GLY A 194 -63.64 15.98 -7.39
C GLY A 194 -64.29 15.01 -6.40
N ALA A 195 -63.98 15.10 -5.10
CA ALA A 195 -64.60 14.28 -4.07
C ALA A 195 -66.12 14.54 -4.03
N PRO A 196 -66.98 13.53 -4.24
CA PRO A 196 -68.42 13.73 -4.30
C PRO A 196 -68.92 14.32 -2.99
N ALA A 197 -69.62 15.46 -3.09
CA ALA A 197 -70.26 16.10 -1.95
C ALA A 197 -71.05 15.05 -1.16
N PRO A 198 -70.97 15.04 0.19
CA PRO A 198 -71.68 14.07 1.00
C PRO A 198 -73.16 14.16 0.64
N ALA A 199 -73.68 13.07 0.04
CA ALA A 199 -75.07 12.99 -0.35
C ALA A 199 -75.92 13.40 0.86
N ARG A 200 -76.64 14.52 0.73
CA ARG A 200 -77.60 14.97 1.73
C ARG A 200 -78.53 13.81 2.03
N ARG A 201 -78.48 13.31 3.27
CA ARG A 201 -79.51 12.43 3.84
C ARG A 201 -80.85 13.17 3.81
N GLY A 202 -81.57 13.07 2.70
CA GLY A 202 -83.01 13.27 2.68
C GLY A 202 -83.64 12.06 3.34
N GLY A 203 -84.25 12.27 4.51
CA GLY A 203 -85.02 11.25 5.20
C GLY A 203 -86.21 10.80 4.34
N GLY A 204 -86.19 9.54 3.93
CA GLY A 204 -87.35 8.78 3.49
C GLY A 204 -87.66 7.70 4.53
N PRO A 205 -88.95 7.47 4.87
CA PRO A 205 -89.34 6.51 5.90
C PRO A 205 -88.91 5.08 5.54
N SER A 206 -88.52 4.36 6.59
CA SER A 206 -88.04 2.98 6.60
C SER A 206 -88.84 2.04 5.70
N ALA A 207 -88.19 1.51 4.67
CA ALA A 207 -88.60 0.27 4.01
C ALA A 207 -87.84 -0.91 4.67
N PRO A 208 -88.50 -2.07 4.89
CA PRO A 208 -87.90 -3.20 5.59
C PRO A 208 -86.68 -3.73 4.85
N ALA A 209 -85.64 -4.05 5.62
CA ALA A 209 -84.41 -4.67 5.16
C ALA A 209 -84.72 -5.92 4.33
N ARG A 210 -84.43 -5.86 3.04
CA ARG A 210 -84.26 -7.06 2.22
C ARG A 210 -83.00 -7.78 2.72
N PRO A 211 -83.01 -9.11 2.86
CA PRO A 211 -81.81 -9.87 3.16
C PRO A 211 -80.77 -9.61 2.06
N ARG A 212 -79.54 -9.28 2.48
CA ARG A 212 -78.37 -9.31 1.60
C ARG A 212 -78.33 -10.68 0.89
N PRO A 213 -78.21 -10.74 -0.44
CA PRO A 213 -77.89 -12.01 -1.08
C PRO A 213 -76.55 -12.49 -0.53
N ALA A 214 -76.53 -13.75 -0.11
CA ALA A 214 -75.31 -14.45 0.24
C ALA A 214 -74.32 -14.34 -0.93
N SER A 215 -73.10 -13.91 -0.61
CA SER A 215 -71.89 -14.11 -1.43
C SER A 215 -72.09 -14.09 -2.94
N GLU A 216 -72.19 -12.89 -3.55
CA GLU A 216 -72.02 -12.74 -4.99
C GLU A 216 -70.58 -13.13 -5.38
N GLY A 217 -70.41 -14.41 -5.74
CA GLY A 217 -69.32 -14.95 -6.56
C GLY A 217 -67.91 -14.98 -5.98
N ARG A 218 -67.61 -14.33 -4.85
CA ARG A 218 -66.22 -14.29 -4.37
C ARG A 218 -65.74 -15.65 -3.89
N VAL A 219 -64.56 -16.04 -4.36
CA VAL A 219 -63.92 -17.32 -4.00
C VAL A 219 -63.45 -17.26 -2.55
N CYS A 220 -63.84 -18.23 -1.75
CA CYS A 220 -63.41 -18.36 -0.37
C CYS A 220 -62.12 -19.19 -0.28
N CYS A 221 -61.15 -18.64 0.44
CA CYS A 221 -59.87 -19.30 0.70
C CYS A 221 -59.97 -20.19 1.94
N CYS A 222 -59.09 -21.19 2.05
CA CYS A 222 -59.12 -22.16 3.14
C CYS A 222 -58.84 -21.57 4.53
N ASP A 223 -58.27 -20.37 4.61
CA ASP A 223 -58.09 -19.62 5.85
C ASP A 223 -59.33 -18.79 6.25
N GLY A 224 -60.44 -18.92 5.52
CA GLY A 224 -61.71 -18.22 5.78
C GLY A 224 -61.78 -16.82 5.19
N THR A 225 -60.74 -16.35 4.49
CA THR A 225 -60.76 -15.05 3.81
C THR A 225 -61.41 -15.15 2.43
N LEU A 226 -62.03 -14.05 1.97
CA LEU A 226 -62.57 -13.97 0.61
C LEU A 226 -61.53 -13.34 -0.31
N SER A 227 -61.27 -13.96 -1.45
CA SER A 227 -60.38 -13.38 -2.46
C SER A 227 -60.98 -12.07 -2.98
N PRO A 228 -60.25 -10.93 -2.87
CA PRO A 228 -60.76 -9.64 -3.29
C PRO A 228 -60.88 -9.53 -4.81
N THR A 229 -60.13 -10.35 -5.55
CA THR A 229 -59.98 -10.27 -7.01
C THR A 229 -60.58 -11.45 -7.76
N CYS A 230 -60.86 -12.57 -7.10
CA CYS A 230 -61.43 -13.75 -7.73
C CYS A 230 -62.92 -13.89 -7.49
N THR A 231 -63.70 -13.91 -8.57
CA THR A 231 -65.15 -14.17 -8.58
C THR A 231 -65.53 -15.56 -9.10
N TYR A 232 -64.55 -16.41 -9.41
CA TYR A 232 -64.70 -17.83 -9.74
C TYR A 232 -63.35 -18.54 -9.62
N VAL A 233 -63.35 -19.87 -9.48
CA VAL A 233 -62.15 -20.67 -9.21
C VAL A 233 -61.23 -20.71 -10.44
N LYS A 234 -60.13 -19.98 -10.38
CA LYS A 234 -59.03 -19.99 -11.37
C LYS A 234 -57.72 -20.41 -10.71
N ARG A 235 -56.80 -21.00 -11.49
CA ARG A 235 -55.43 -21.28 -11.02
C ARG A 235 -54.78 -19.98 -10.53
N GLY A 236 -54.33 -19.97 -9.29
CA GLY A 236 -53.70 -18.81 -8.64
C GLY A 236 -54.57 -18.08 -7.61
N CYS A 237 -55.89 -18.27 -7.60
CA CYS A 237 -56.74 -17.74 -6.54
C CYS A 237 -56.43 -18.44 -5.21
N CYS A 238 -56.32 -17.67 -4.12
CA CYS A 238 -55.99 -18.18 -2.79
C CYS A 238 -54.64 -18.93 -2.68
N SER A 239 -53.70 -18.70 -3.60
CA SER A 239 -52.38 -19.38 -3.61
C SER A 239 -51.57 -19.12 -2.33
N HIS A 240 -51.71 -17.93 -1.75
CA HIS A 240 -51.07 -17.55 -0.49
C HIS A 240 -51.90 -17.92 0.75
N HIS A 241 -53.12 -18.42 0.54
CA HIS A 241 -54.13 -18.70 1.58
C HIS A 241 -54.49 -20.20 1.66
N GLY A 242 -53.58 -21.07 1.19
CA GLY A 242 -53.74 -22.53 1.27
C GLY A 242 -54.68 -23.15 0.23
N GLY A 243 -55.13 -22.37 -0.76
CA GLY A 243 -56.04 -22.82 -1.82
C GLY A 243 -57.50 -22.47 -1.56
N VAL A 244 -58.37 -22.99 -2.42
CA VAL A 244 -59.81 -22.72 -2.38
C VAL A 244 -60.52 -23.84 -1.63
N CYS A 245 -61.29 -23.50 -0.61
CA CYS A 245 -62.10 -24.43 0.16
C CYS A 245 -63.59 -24.12 0.02
N ALA A 246 -64.44 -25.13 0.21
CA ALA A 246 -65.86 -24.93 0.36
C ALA A 246 -66.11 -24.30 1.75
N CYS A 247 -66.35 -23.00 1.79
CA CYS A 247 -66.74 -22.34 3.02
C CYS A 247 -68.20 -22.69 3.36
N PRO A 248 -68.53 -22.84 4.66
CA PRO A 248 -69.88 -23.18 5.12
C PRO A 248 -70.90 -22.07 4.87
#